data_AF-A0A8C1U649-F1
#
_entry.id   AF-A0A8C1U649-F1
#
_cell.length_a   1.000
_cell.length_b   1.000
_cell.length_c   1.000
_cell.angle_alpha   90.00
_cell.angle_beta   90.00
_cell.angle_gamma   90.00
#
_symmetry.space_group_name_H-M   'P 1'
#
loop_
_entity.id
_entity.type
_entity.pdbx_description
1 polymer ?
#
loop_
_entity_poly.entity_id
_entity_poly.type
_entity_poly.pdbx_seq_one_letter_code
_entity_poly.pdbx_strand_id
1 'polypeptide(L)'
;MPLRRAVIVPGNGAGNIEHCNWYGWAKKRVNEIPDVSCTLKNMPDPGYFSRPWEWEMIKTNVKHIIQFGSTDDPFLPWEEQQEVADGLNTALHKYSDRGHFQNTAFPELIDAVKKLKTNS
;
A
#
# COMPACT_ATOMS: atom_id res chain seq x y z
N MET A 1 -8.84 -21.51 8.52
CA MET A 1 -9.40 -20.19 8.13
C MET A 1 -8.85 -19.83 6.77
N PRO A 2 -9.60 -19.14 5.88
CA PRO A 2 -9.05 -18.69 4.61
C PRO A 2 -7.86 -17.74 4.84
N LEU A 3 -6.80 -17.89 4.05
CA LEU A 3 -5.61 -17.04 4.10
C LEU A 3 -5.99 -15.58 3.87
N ARG A 4 -5.64 -14.71 4.82
CA ARG A 4 -5.79 -13.26 4.68
C ARG A 4 -4.64 -12.75 3.79
N ARG A 5 -4.98 -12.31 2.58
CA ARG A 5 -4.02 -11.77 1.62
C ARG A 5 -3.98 -10.25 1.74
N ALA A 6 -2.81 -9.70 2.04
CA ALA A 6 -2.54 -8.28 1.92
C ALA A 6 -1.85 -8.01 0.57
N VAL A 7 -2.31 -6.98 -0.13
CA VAL A 7 -1.71 -6.51 -1.38
C VAL A 7 -1.34 -5.04 -1.19
N ILE A 8 -0.13 -4.66 -1.58
CA ILE A 8 0.35 -3.27 -1.49
C ILE A 8 0.47 -2.71 -2.91
N VAL A 9 -0.21 -1.60 -3.17
CA VAL A 9 -0.28 -0.92 -4.47
C VAL A 9 -0.23 0.60 -4.21
N PRO A 10 0.47 1.40 -5.05
CA PRO A 10 1.34 0.98 -6.16
C PRO A 10 2.65 0.34 -5.68
N GLY A 11 3.21 -0.54 -6.51
CA GLY A 11 4.59 -1.01 -6.37
C GLY A 11 5.54 -0.03 -7.04
N ASN A 12 6.69 0.27 -6.42
CA ASN A 12 7.71 1.11 -7.03
C ASN A 12 8.30 0.43 -8.29
N GLY A 13 8.18 1.08 -9.45
CA GLY A 13 8.48 0.53 -10.78
C GLY A 13 9.94 0.61 -11.24
N ALA A 14 10.91 0.79 -10.35
CA ALA A 14 12.30 1.03 -10.73
C ALA A 14 13.23 -0.17 -10.46
N GLY A 15 12.89 -1.34 -10.99
CA GLY A 15 13.74 -2.55 -10.93
C GLY A 15 13.20 -3.65 -10.01
N ASN A 16 14.11 -4.36 -9.32
CA ASN A 16 13.70 -5.44 -8.41
C ASN A 16 13.11 -4.87 -7.12
N ILE A 17 11.80 -5.03 -6.95
CA ILE A 17 11.03 -4.54 -5.81
C ILE A 17 11.57 -5.03 -4.46
N GLU A 18 12.23 -6.19 -4.39
CA GLU A 18 12.84 -6.68 -3.14
C GLU A 18 13.97 -5.79 -2.63
N HIS A 19 14.60 -5.01 -3.52
CA HIS A 19 15.71 -4.12 -3.20
C HIS A 19 15.31 -2.63 -3.21
N CYS A 20 14.04 -2.32 -3.44
CA CYS A 20 13.53 -0.95 -3.47
C CYS A 20 12.96 -0.53 -2.11
N ASN A 21 13.35 0.66 -1.65
CA ASN A 21 12.82 1.32 -0.45
C ASN A 21 12.65 0.35 0.73
N TRP A 22 11.43 0.22 1.24
CA TRP A 22 11.06 -0.60 2.39
C TRP A 22 10.40 -1.93 2.00
N TYR A 23 10.19 -2.25 0.71
CA TYR A 23 9.40 -3.41 0.30
C TYR A 23 10.01 -4.74 0.76
N GLY A 24 11.32 -4.94 0.56
CA GLY A 24 12.02 -6.13 1.03
C GLY A 24 12.03 -6.25 2.56
N TRP A 25 12.18 -5.12 3.25
CA TRP A 25 12.08 -5.05 4.72
C TRP A 25 10.67 -5.42 5.19
N ALA A 26 9.63 -4.87 4.57
CA ALA A 26 8.24 -5.10 4.94
C ALA A 26 7.84 -6.55 4.70
N LYS A 27 8.26 -7.16 3.58
CA LYS A 27 8.05 -8.59 3.31
C LYS A 27 8.56 -9.47 4.45
N LYS A 28 9.78 -9.22 4.94
CA LYS A 28 10.36 -9.96 6.08
C LYS A 28 9.50 -9.80 7.33
N ARG A 29 9.16 -8.56 7.70
CA ARG A 29 8.37 -8.26 8.90
C ARG A 29 6.93 -8.77 8.85
N VAL A 30 6.28 -8.74 7.69
CA VAL A 30 4.90 -9.27 7.53
C VAL A 30 4.89 -10.79 7.65
N ASN A 31 5.89 -11.48 7.10
CA ASN A 31 5.99 -12.95 7.22
C ASN A 31 6.35 -13.42 8.64
N GLU A 32 6.78 -12.53 9.54
CA GLU A 32 6.92 -12.81 10.97
C GLU A 32 5.56 -12.78 11.71
N ILE A 33 4.50 -12.25 11.08
CA ILE A 33 3.16 -12.19 11.68
C ILE A 33 2.46 -13.53 11.46
N PRO A 34 2.01 -14.24 12.53
CA PRO A 34 1.31 -15.51 12.36
C PRO A 34 0.06 -15.36 11.48
N ASP A 35 -0.25 -16.36 10.66
CA ASP A 35 -1.45 -16.43 9.81
C ASP A 35 -1.58 -15.35 8.72
N VAL A 36 -0.49 -14.61 8.45
CA VAL A 36 -0.40 -13.64 7.36
C VAL A 36 0.70 -14.08 6.40
N SER A 37 0.46 -13.92 5.10
CA SER A 37 1.49 -14.15 4.09
C SER A 37 1.67 -12.92 3.21
N CYS A 38 2.92 -12.57 2.94
CA CYS A 38 3.29 -11.47 2.06
C CYS A 38 3.81 -12.00 0.73
N THR A 39 3.10 -11.69 -0.36
CA THR A 39 3.61 -11.86 -1.72
C THR A 39 4.12 -10.52 -2.22
N LEU A 40 5.38 -10.49 -2.65
CA LEU A 40 6.01 -9.31 -3.24
C LEU A 40 6.46 -9.67 -4.66
N LYS A 41 5.97 -8.91 -5.64
CA LYS A 41 6.26 -9.11 -7.07
C LYS A 41 6.44 -7.75 -7.74
N ASN A 42 7.31 -7.68 -8.74
CA ASN A 42 7.41 -6.50 -9.60
C ASN A 42 6.05 -6.27 -10.27
N MET A 43 5.56 -5.04 -10.22
CA MET A 43 4.40 -4.65 -11.03
C MET A 43 4.90 -4.32 -12.44
N PRO A 44 4.16 -4.66 -13.51
CA PRO A 44 4.46 -4.14 -14.83
C PRO A 44 4.39 -2.60 -14.78
N ASP A 45 5.28 -1.92 -15.50
CA ASP A 45 5.25 -0.47 -15.58
C ASP A 45 3.84 0.01 -15.93
N PRO A 46 3.28 0.99 -15.20
CA PRO A 46 1.95 1.47 -15.47
C PRO A 46 1.97 2.34 -16.72
N GLY A 47 2.02 1.72 -17.90
CA GLY A 47 1.81 2.38 -19.18
C GLY A 47 0.37 2.87 -19.38
N TYR A 48 -0.49 2.78 -18.35
CA TYR A 48 -1.94 2.94 -18.47
C TYR A 48 -2.55 3.58 -17.22
N PHE A 49 -2.53 4.91 -17.15
CA PHE A 49 -3.45 5.70 -16.32
C PHE A 49 -4.52 6.41 -17.15
N SER A 50 -4.74 5.98 -18.40
CA SER A 50 -5.65 6.65 -19.34
C SER A 50 -7.12 6.18 -19.24
N ARG A 51 -7.48 5.37 -18.24
CA ARG A 51 -8.85 4.88 -18.03
C ARG A 51 -9.39 5.30 -16.67
N PRO A 52 -10.70 5.57 -16.54
CA PRO A 52 -11.32 5.85 -15.26
C PRO A 52 -11.12 4.71 -14.25
N TRP A 53 -11.06 5.08 -12.98
CA TRP A 53 -11.00 4.12 -11.88
C TRP A 53 -12.32 3.40 -11.68
N GLU A 54 -12.27 2.09 -11.47
CA GLU A 54 -13.42 1.25 -11.16
C GLU A 54 -13.60 1.09 -9.64
N TRP A 55 -13.86 2.20 -8.94
CA TRP A 55 -13.87 2.27 -7.47
C TRP A 55 -14.73 1.19 -6.79
N GLU A 56 -15.96 0.99 -7.28
CA GLU A 56 -16.90 0.02 -6.71
C GLU A 56 -16.42 -1.43 -6.86
N MET A 57 -15.78 -1.75 -7.99
CA MET A 57 -15.21 -3.08 -8.19
C MET A 57 -14.02 -3.33 -7.25
N ILE A 58 -13.18 -2.32 -7.01
CA ILE A 58 -12.07 -2.43 -6.06
C ILE A 58 -12.62 -2.66 -4.65
N LYS A 59 -13.60 -1.86 -4.22
CA LYS A 59 -14.24 -1.98 -2.90
C LYS A 59 -14.93 -3.34 -2.69
N THR A 60 -15.59 -3.88 -3.71
CA THR A 60 -16.28 -5.17 -3.61
C THR A 60 -15.32 -6.35 -3.46
N ASN A 61 -14.11 -6.24 -4.02
CA ASN A 61 -13.12 -7.32 -4.00
C ASN A 61 -12.20 -7.32 -2.77
N VAL A 62 -12.18 -6.24 -2.00
CA VAL A 62 -11.23 -6.06 -0.89
C VAL A 62 -11.98 -5.72 0.40
N LYS A 63 -11.74 -6.50 1.45
CA LYS A 63 -12.42 -6.33 2.75
C LYS A 63 -11.99 -5.06 3.50
N HIS A 64 -10.71 -4.69 3.40
CA HIS A 64 -10.13 -3.53 4.08
C HIS A 64 -9.10 -2.85 3.18
N ILE A 65 -9.19 -1.53 3.04
CA ILE A 65 -8.25 -0.73 2.25
C ILE A 65 -7.61 0.28 3.20
N ILE A 66 -6.28 0.20 3.34
CA ILE A 66 -5.47 1.17 4.10
C ILE A 66 -4.64 1.94 3.09
N GLN A 67 -4.59 3.25 3.25
CA GLN A 67 -3.78 4.12 2.42
C GLN A 67 -2.81 4.91 3.29
N PHE A 68 -1.56 5.02 2.84
CA PHE A 68 -0.57 5.92 3.43
C PHE A 68 -0.27 6.97 2.38
N GLY A 69 -0.35 8.25 2.76
CA GLY A 69 -0.09 9.36 1.86
C GLY A 69 0.59 10.49 2.60
N SER A 70 1.41 11.27 1.88
CA SER A 70 2.12 12.41 2.45
C SER A 70 1.89 13.66 1.62
N THR A 71 1.62 14.79 2.27
CA THR A 71 1.37 16.06 1.59
C THR A 71 2.63 16.69 0.99
N ASP A 72 3.81 16.24 1.42
CA ASP A 72 5.11 16.67 0.94
C ASP A 72 5.70 15.71 -0.11
N ASP A 73 4.88 14.86 -0.72
CA ASP A 73 5.30 13.98 -1.81
C ASP A 73 5.75 14.82 -3.04
N PRO A 74 7.02 14.70 -3.49
CA PRO A 74 7.55 15.50 -4.59
C PRO A 74 7.13 14.99 -5.98
N PHE A 75 6.49 13.82 -6.08
CA PHE A 75 6.12 13.18 -7.35
C PHE A 75 4.61 13.16 -7.58
N LEU A 76 3.82 12.98 -6.53
CA LEU A 76 2.36 12.83 -6.62
C LEU A 76 1.64 13.99 -5.90
N PRO A 77 0.79 14.76 -6.60
CA PRO A 77 -0.05 15.77 -5.97
C PRO A 77 -0.90 15.18 -4.84
N TRP A 78 -1.08 15.95 -3.76
CA TRP A 78 -1.92 15.50 -2.64
C TRP A 78 -3.37 15.25 -3.07
N GLU A 79 -3.87 16.05 -4.01
CA GLU A 79 -5.23 15.97 -4.53
C GLU A 79 -5.52 14.61 -5.17
N GLU A 80 -4.55 14.03 -5.90
CA GLU A 80 -4.68 12.69 -6.48
C GLU A 80 -4.69 11.60 -5.41
N GLN A 81 -3.86 11.76 -4.37
CA GLN A 81 -3.87 10.85 -3.22
C GLN A 81 -5.21 10.93 -2.47
N GLN A 82 -5.77 12.13 -2.32
CA GLN A 82 -7.06 12.35 -1.68
C GLN A 82 -8.22 11.77 -2.52
N GLU A 83 -8.18 11.92 -3.84
CA GLU A 83 -9.19 11.33 -4.74
C GLU A 83 -9.27 9.80 -4.58
N VAL A 84 -8.12 9.13 -4.51
CA VAL A 84 -8.07 7.68 -4.26
C VAL A 84 -8.66 7.34 -2.88
N ALA A 85 -8.34 8.14 -1.86
CA ALA A 85 -8.84 7.92 -0.51
C ALA A 85 -10.36 8.04 -0.45
N ASP A 86 -10.91 9.06 -1.10
CA ASP A 86 -12.34 9.33 -1.13
C ASP A 86 -13.09 8.30 -1.99
N GLY A 87 -12.58 7.97 -3.18
CA GLY A 87 -13.19 7.01 -4.09
C GLY A 87 -13.25 5.59 -3.52
N LEU A 88 -12.18 5.16 -2.83
CA LEU A 88 -12.09 3.84 -2.21
C LEU A 88 -12.57 3.80 -0.75
N ASN A 89 -12.88 4.96 -0.15
CA ASN A 89 -13.20 5.09 1.28
C ASN A 89 -12.15 4.40 2.18
N THR A 90 -10.88 4.78 1.98
CA THR A 90 -9.75 4.11 2.64
C THR A 90 -9.60 4.52 4.10
N ALA A 91 -8.98 3.65 4.91
CA ALA A 91 -8.38 4.07 6.17
C ALA A 91 -7.09 4.84 5.86
N LEU A 92 -7.23 6.15 5.61
CA LEU A 92 -6.13 7.04 5.23
C LEU A 92 -5.27 7.43 6.45
N HIS A 93 -3.98 7.10 6.38
CA HIS A 93 -2.93 7.61 7.23
C HIS A 93 -2.20 8.75 6.50
N LYS A 94 -2.61 9.98 6.83
CA LYS A 94 -2.03 11.20 6.25
C LYS A 94 -0.79 11.65 7.03
N TYR A 95 0.28 11.94 6.29
CA TYR A 95 1.53 12.51 6.78
C TYR A 95 1.83 13.83 6.09
N SER A 96 2.82 14.55 6.59
CA SER A 96 3.33 15.79 5.99
C SER A 96 4.86 15.85 5.93
N ASP A 97 5.51 14.73 6.21
CA ASP A 97 6.96 14.60 6.46
C ASP A 97 7.54 13.26 5.99
N ARG A 98 6.80 12.51 5.18
CA ARG A 98 7.19 11.18 4.67
C ARG A 98 7.57 11.19 3.20
N GLY A 99 7.41 12.31 2.50
CA GLY A 99 7.62 12.44 1.07
C GLY A 99 6.97 11.29 0.30
N HIS A 100 7.73 10.67 -0.61
CA HIS A 100 7.29 9.51 -1.38
C HIS A 100 7.62 8.15 -0.72
N PHE A 101 7.76 8.11 0.62
CA PHE A 101 8.06 6.91 1.40
C PHE A 101 9.29 6.13 0.88
N GLN A 102 10.37 6.84 0.53
CA GLN A 102 11.58 6.24 -0.06
C GLN A 102 12.61 5.76 1.00
N ASN A 103 12.19 5.62 2.26
CA ASN A 103 13.02 5.08 3.32
C ASN A 103 13.23 3.56 3.18
N THR A 104 14.21 3.02 3.91
CA THR A 104 14.55 1.58 3.93
C THR A 104 13.69 0.75 4.88
N ALA A 105 12.87 1.40 5.71
CA ALA A 105 11.96 0.75 6.66
C ALA A 105 10.66 1.54 6.77
N PHE A 106 9.58 0.85 7.13
CA PHE A 106 8.26 1.45 7.32
C PHE A 106 7.48 0.79 8.47
N PRO A 107 7.84 1.07 9.74
CA PRO A 107 7.22 0.46 10.92
C PRO A 107 5.69 0.57 10.98
N GLU A 108 5.13 1.72 10.58
CA GLU A 108 3.71 2.02 10.66
C GLU A 108 2.87 1.10 9.76
N LEU A 109 3.43 0.65 8.63
CA LEU A 109 2.82 -0.36 7.78
C LEU A 109 2.63 -1.68 8.54
N ILE A 110 3.63 -2.10 9.32
CA ILE A 110 3.58 -3.35 10.09
C ILE A 110 2.53 -3.26 11.20
N ASP A 111 2.46 -2.11 11.86
CA ASP A 111 1.45 -1.88 12.90
C ASP A 111 0.03 -1.87 12.32
N ALA A 112 -0.16 -1.30 11.13
CA ALA A 112 -1.43 -1.35 10.42
C ALA A 112 -1.84 -2.80 10.06
N VAL A 113 -0.90 -3.60 9.55
CA VAL A 113 -1.17 -5.03 9.25
C VAL A 113 -1.54 -5.81 10.52
N LYS A 114 -0.86 -5.57 11.65
CA LYS A 114 -1.20 -6.19 12.93
C LYS A 114 -2.59 -5.79 13.42
N LYS A 115 -2.95 -4.51 13.32
CA LYS A 115 -4.29 -4.01 13.71
C LYS A 115 -5.40 -4.61 12.84
N LEU A 116 -5.16 -4.79 11.54
CA LEU A 116 -6.09 -5.50 10.66
C LEU A 116 -6.30 -6.94 11.09
N LYS A 117 -5.25 -7.63 11.60
CA LYS A 117 -5.39 -8.98 12.13
C LYS A 117 -6.31 -9.02 13.35
N THR A 118 -6.13 -8.10 14.30
CA THR A 118 -6.89 -8.09 15.57
C THR A 118 -8.34 -7.65 15.42
N ASN A 119 -8.66 -6.83 14.41
CA ASN A 119 -10.00 -6.29 14.19
C ASN A 119 -10.87 -7.14 13.24
N SER A 120 -10.41 -8.35 12.85
CA SER A 120 -11.04 -9.20 11.82
C SER A 120 -11.38 -10.60 12.31
#